data_AF-A0A961F6K6-F1
#
_entry.id   AF-A0A961F6K6-F1
#
_cell.length_a   1.000
_cell.length_b   1.000
_cell.length_c   1.000
_cell.angle_alpha   90.00
_cell.angle_beta   90.00
_cell.angle_gamma   90.00
#
_symmetry.space_group_name_H-M   'P 1'
#
loop_
_entity.id
_entity.type
_entity.pdbx_description
1 polymer ?
#
loop_
_entity_poly.entity_id
_entity_poly.type
_entity_poly.pdbx_seq_one_letter_code
_entity_poly.pdbx_strand_id
1 'polypeptide(L)'
;MKAAKPVLALAALALVAGAVLLVASRFVGPEIALTGAVAAPIAGSGDTVAVFLSIENRGGPDRVVAARSITARRAILDGAVADAGLPVPADTTAALAPEGAFIRLEGVGGALTEGRLIPITLRFEQGGEINTRAELVAPVAAGDAATFGLPGLGDVHRVAAGEPFPQLALQVRPDGDDWTVELQTAEFTFGPDDGDGAHVPGTGHAVLTLGGLLLERLFEPSARIGALPPGTHELRVTLTTDDGRPYVVGAAPVTATARIEAR
;
A
#
# COMPACT_ATOMS: atom_id res chain seq x y z
N MET A 1 -19.10 10.49 65.78
CA MET A 1 -19.22 9.63 64.58
C MET A 1 -20.04 10.34 63.51
N LYS A 2 -19.43 11.16 62.62
CA LYS A 2 -20.15 11.87 61.53
C LYS A 2 -19.18 12.40 60.47
N ALA A 3 -18.36 11.53 59.87
CA ALA A 3 -17.46 11.91 58.77
C ALA A 3 -17.36 10.87 57.64
N ALA A 4 -18.06 9.73 57.73
CA ALA A 4 -17.89 8.63 56.78
C ALA A 4 -18.64 8.81 55.44
N LYS A 5 -19.70 9.61 55.41
CA LYS A 5 -20.56 9.78 54.21
C LYS A 5 -19.93 10.55 53.04
N PRO A 6 -19.19 11.68 53.23
CA PRO A 6 -18.57 12.37 52.10
C PRO A 6 -17.38 11.59 51.52
N VAL A 7 -16.65 10.83 52.36
CA VAL A 7 -15.48 10.04 51.92
C VAL A 7 -15.89 8.88 51.01
N LEU A 8 -17.00 8.18 51.33
CA LEU A 8 -17.51 7.11 50.45
C LEU A 8 -18.00 7.65 49.10
N ALA A 9 -18.62 8.83 49.06
CA ALA A 9 -19.10 9.43 47.83
C ALA A 9 -17.95 9.86 46.91
N LEU A 10 -16.89 10.44 47.46
CA LEU A 10 -15.66 10.80 46.73
C LEU A 10 -14.92 9.56 46.19
N ALA A 11 -14.86 8.48 46.98
CA ALA A 11 -14.24 7.23 46.54
C ALA A 11 -15.01 6.57 45.38
N ALA A 12 -16.34 6.57 45.44
CA ALA A 12 -17.19 6.06 44.36
C ALA A 12 -17.05 6.89 43.07
N LEU A 13 -16.98 8.23 43.19
CA LEU A 13 -16.81 9.12 42.04
C LEU A 13 -15.42 8.94 41.39
N ALA A 14 -14.37 8.74 42.18
CA ALA A 14 -13.03 8.45 41.68
C ALA A 14 -12.96 7.09 40.97
N LEU A 15 -13.68 6.08 41.47
CA LEU A 15 -13.79 4.76 40.83
C LEU A 15 -14.52 4.83 39.49
N VAL A 16 -15.61 5.60 39.42
CA VAL A 16 -16.35 5.83 38.17
C VAL A 16 -15.51 6.64 37.19
N ALA A 17 -14.85 7.71 37.63
CA ALA A 17 -13.96 8.49 36.79
C ALA A 17 -12.77 7.67 36.28
N GLY A 18 -12.18 6.81 37.13
CA GLY A 18 -11.11 5.89 36.76
C GLY A 18 -11.59 4.83 35.75
N ALA A 19 -12.80 4.28 35.93
CA ALA A 19 -13.40 3.35 34.97
C ALA A 19 -13.73 4.03 33.63
N VAL A 20 -14.24 5.28 33.66
CA VAL A 20 -14.49 6.08 32.45
C VAL A 20 -13.17 6.42 31.75
N LEU A 21 -12.10 6.76 32.46
CA LEU A 21 -10.78 6.98 31.87
C LEU A 21 -10.20 5.68 31.28
N LEU A 22 -10.38 4.54 31.96
CA LEU A 22 -9.95 3.21 31.48
C LEU A 22 -10.72 2.77 30.24
N VAL A 23 -12.01 3.09 30.15
CA VAL A 23 -12.85 2.80 28.98
C VAL A 23 -12.57 3.79 27.86
N ALA A 24 -12.36 5.08 28.16
CA ALA A 24 -12.01 6.09 27.18
C ALA A 24 -10.59 5.89 26.62
N SER A 25 -9.63 5.41 27.42
CA SER A 25 -8.32 4.99 26.94
C SER A 25 -8.36 3.71 26.10
N ARG A 26 -9.50 2.99 26.08
CA ARG A 26 -9.74 1.88 25.14
C ARG A 26 -10.39 2.34 23.84
N PHE A 27 -10.88 3.58 23.77
CA PHE A 27 -11.26 4.24 22.52
C PHE A 27 -10.04 4.94 21.91
N VAL A 28 -9.01 4.15 21.61
CA VAL A 28 -8.09 4.53 20.53
C VAL A 28 -8.92 4.41 19.25
N GLY A 29 -8.88 5.41 18.37
CA GLY A 29 -9.48 5.28 17.04
C GLY A 29 -8.94 4.03 16.33
N PRO A 30 -9.49 3.64 15.17
CA PRO A 30 -8.88 2.53 14.46
C PRO A 30 -7.42 2.88 14.16
N GLU A 31 -6.49 2.06 14.67
CA GLU A 31 -5.04 2.23 14.42
C GLU A 31 -4.73 2.14 12.92
N ILE A 32 -5.63 1.50 12.17
CA ILE A 32 -5.61 1.42 10.71
C ILE A 32 -6.81 2.19 10.12
N ALA A 33 -6.54 3.16 9.24
CA ALA A 33 -7.55 3.89 8.49
C ALA A 33 -7.43 3.63 6.99
N LEU A 34 -8.58 3.49 6.31
CA LEU A 34 -8.65 3.37 4.85
C LEU A 34 -9.15 4.69 4.25
N THR A 35 -8.40 5.28 3.33
CA THR A 35 -8.73 6.58 2.71
C THR A 35 -8.57 6.52 1.20
N GLY A 36 -9.15 7.51 0.49
CA GLY A 36 -8.97 7.68 -0.95
C GLY A 36 -9.42 6.50 -1.81
N ALA A 37 -10.39 5.70 -1.34
CA ALA A 37 -10.79 4.49 -2.04
C ALA A 37 -11.49 4.81 -3.38
N VAL A 38 -10.92 4.30 -4.47
CA VAL A 38 -11.45 4.43 -5.83
C VAL A 38 -11.47 3.08 -6.52
N ALA A 39 -12.38 2.91 -7.46
CA ALA A 39 -12.60 1.70 -8.22
C ALA A 39 -12.60 2.01 -9.71
N ALA A 40 -11.68 1.44 -10.48
CA ALA A 40 -11.54 1.68 -11.91
C ALA A 40 -11.84 0.40 -12.70
N PRO A 41 -12.78 0.42 -13.66
CA PRO A 41 -12.92 -0.69 -14.60
C PRO A 41 -11.59 -0.95 -15.33
N ILE A 42 -11.16 -2.21 -15.42
CA ILE A 42 -9.95 -2.52 -16.19
C ILE A 42 -10.35 -2.58 -17.68
N ALA A 43 -9.72 -1.76 -18.52
CA ALA A 43 -10.05 -1.69 -19.93
C ALA A 43 -9.99 -3.08 -20.60
N GLY A 44 -11.05 -3.44 -21.33
CA GLY A 44 -11.14 -4.74 -22.03
C GLY A 44 -11.48 -5.95 -21.17
N SER A 45 -11.73 -5.78 -19.87
CA SER A 45 -11.96 -6.89 -18.92
C SER A 45 -13.44 -7.14 -18.53
N GLY A 46 -14.38 -6.42 -19.15
CA GLY A 46 -15.81 -6.59 -18.92
C GLY A 46 -16.28 -6.08 -17.55
N ASP A 47 -16.69 -7.01 -16.68
CA ASP A 47 -17.23 -6.73 -15.33
C ASP A 47 -16.16 -6.72 -14.22
N THR A 48 -14.88 -6.62 -14.61
CA THR A 48 -13.73 -6.61 -13.69
C THR A 48 -13.29 -5.18 -13.37
N VAL A 49 -13.09 -4.93 -12.08
CA VAL A 49 -12.75 -3.61 -11.54
C VAL A 49 -11.54 -3.73 -10.63
N ALA A 50 -10.55 -2.87 -10.81
CA ALA A 50 -9.44 -2.69 -9.88
C ALA A 50 -9.85 -1.68 -8.80
N VAL A 51 -9.54 -1.97 -7.54
CA VAL A 51 -9.76 -1.03 -6.42
C VAL A 51 -8.42 -0.62 -5.84
N PHE A 52 -8.26 0.69 -5.69
CA PHE A 52 -7.10 1.37 -5.14
C PHE A 52 -7.52 2.15 -3.91
N LEU A 53 -6.66 2.22 -2.90
CA LEU A 53 -6.89 2.95 -1.66
C LEU A 53 -5.58 3.12 -0.87
N SER A 54 -5.58 4.06 0.07
CA SER A 54 -4.51 4.23 1.04
C SER A 54 -4.86 3.56 2.37
N ILE A 55 -3.84 2.97 3.00
CA ILE A 55 -3.86 2.31 4.30
C ILE A 55 -2.93 3.08 5.21
N GLU A 56 -3.48 3.89 6.11
CA GLU A 56 -2.71 4.56 7.15
C GLU A 56 -2.69 3.67 8.39
N ASN A 57 -1.50 3.19 8.80
CA ASN A 57 -1.29 2.40 10.00
C ASN A 57 -0.48 3.21 11.03
N ARG A 58 -1.12 3.59 12.14
CA ARG A 58 -0.49 4.26 13.29
C ARG A 58 -0.30 3.32 14.48
N GLY A 59 -0.52 2.03 14.27
CA GLY A 59 -0.35 0.98 15.25
C GLY A 59 0.87 0.12 14.96
N GLY A 60 0.87 -1.08 15.55
CA GLY A 60 1.88 -2.09 15.29
C GLY A 60 1.81 -2.69 13.88
N PRO A 61 2.77 -3.55 13.51
CA PRO A 61 2.74 -4.24 12.22
C PRO A 61 1.50 -5.12 12.06
N ASP A 62 0.95 -5.16 10.85
CA ASP A 62 -0.25 -5.93 10.51
C ASP A 62 -0.14 -6.51 9.09
N ARG A 63 -1.20 -7.16 8.61
CA ARG A 63 -1.27 -7.77 7.29
C ARG A 63 -2.69 -7.74 6.74
N VAL A 64 -2.85 -7.31 5.48
CA VAL A 64 -4.11 -7.51 4.75
C VAL A 64 -4.17 -8.96 4.28
N VAL A 65 -5.08 -9.73 4.86
CA VAL A 65 -5.23 -11.18 4.60
C VAL A 65 -6.42 -11.51 3.70
N ALA A 66 -7.35 -10.58 3.49
CA ALA A 66 -8.45 -10.75 2.54
C ALA A 66 -9.09 -9.41 2.15
N ALA A 67 -9.72 -9.42 0.98
CA ALA A 67 -10.65 -8.38 0.53
C ALA A 67 -11.98 -9.03 0.15
N ARG A 68 -13.09 -8.30 0.29
CA ARG A 68 -14.41 -8.71 -0.21
C ARG A 68 -15.26 -7.51 -0.59
N SER A 69 -16.25 -7.76 -1.44
CA SER A 69 -17.32 -6.82 -1.76
C SER A 69 -18.62 -7.57 -1.95
N ILE A 70 -19.72 -7.06 -1.40
CA ILE A 70 -21.04 -7.68 -1.56
C ILE A 70 -21.58 -7.56 -3.00
N THR A 71 -21.02 -6.63 -3.78
CA THR A 71 -21.44 -6.39 -5.16
C THR A 71 -20.61 -7.16 -6.18
N ALA A 72 -19.58 -7.89 -5.77
CA ALA A 72 -18.70 -8.67 -6.64
C ALA A 72 -18.81 -10.16 -6.33
N ARG A 73 -18.60 -11.03 -7.32
CA ARG A 73 -18.56 -12.49 -7.12
C ARG A 73 -17.27 -12.91 -6.40
N ARG A 74 -16.16 -12.26 -6.73
CA ARG A 74 -14.84 -12.54 -6.15
C ARG A 74 -14.08 -11.24 -5.93
N ALA A 75 -13.24 -11.25 -4.90
CA ALA A 75 -12.26 -10.21 -4.63
C ALA A 75 -10.91 -10.89 -4.38
N ILE A 76 -9.88 -10.43 -5.08
CA ILE A 76 -8.53 -11.03 -5.06
C ILE A 76 -7.54 -9.91 -4.76
N LEU A 77 -6.58 -10.15 -3.88
CA LEU A 77 -5.41 -9.28 -3.70
C LEU A 77 -4.42 -9.59 -4.82
N ASP A 78 -4.51 -8.86 -5.93
CA ASP A 78 -3.64 -9.04 -7.09
C ASP A 78 -2.30 -8.33 -6.86
N GLY A 79 -1.22 -8.87 -7.40
CA GLY A 79 0.14 -8.39 -7.18
C GLY A 79 0.76 -8.77 -5.83
N ALA A 80 0.05 -9.53 -4.97
CA ALA A 80 0.60 -10.03 -3.72
C ALA A 80 1.69 -11.09 -3.96
N VAL A 81 2.87 -10.91 -3.35
CA VAL A 81 4.04 -11.78 -3.57
C VAL A 81 4.10 -13.00 -2.61
N ALA A 82 3.09 -13.17 -1.74
CA ALA A 82 3.00 -14.32 -0.84
C ALA A 82 1.54 -14.71 -0.52
N ASP A 83 1.33 -16.00 -0.28
CA ASP A 83 0.01 -16.55 0.13
C ASP A 83 -0.47 -16.02 1.50
N ALA A 84 0.44 -15.46 2.29
CA ALA A 84 0.11 -14.90 3.60
C ALA A 84 -0.71 -13.61 3.51
N GLY A 85 -0.70 -12.91 2.37
CA GLY A 85 -1.30 -11.59 2.20
C GLY A 85 -0.29 -10.45 2.24
N LEU A 86 -0.78 -9.21 2.21
CA LEU A 86 0.03 -8.00 2.03
C LEU A 86 0.52 -7.47 3.39
N PRO A 87 1.83 -7.47 3.67
CA PRO A 87 2.37 -6.95 4.92
C PRO A 87 2.20 -5.42 5.01
N VAL A 88 1.76 -4.95 6.17
CA VAL A 88 1.60 -3.52 6.48
C VAL A 88 2.55 -3.19 7.63
N PRO A 89 3.65 -2.46 7.39
CA PRO A 89 4.55 -2.02 8.44
C PRO A 89 3.84 -1.19 9.52
N ALA A 90 4.43 -1.10 10.71
CA ALA A 90 4.03 -0.13 11.73
C ALA A 90 4.29 1.31 11.25
N ASP A 91 3.53 2.26 11.79
CA ASP A 91 3.74 3.71 11.61
C ASP A 91 3.97 4.13 10.15
N THR A 92 3.16 3.59 9.24
CA THR A 92 3.32 3.77 7.79
C THR A 92 2.03 4.20 7.11
N THR A 93 2.15 4.82 5.95
CA THR A 93 1.03 4.97 5.01
C THR A 93 1.38 4.19 3.75
N ALA A 94 0.73 3.05 3.58
CA ALA A 94 0.87 2.20 2.42
C ALA A 94 -0.33 2.35 1.48
N ALA A 95 -0.24 1.81 0.27
CA ALA A 95 -1.32 1.91 -0.71
C ALA A 95 -1.49 0.62 -1.54
N LEU A 96 -2.75 0.35 -1.86
CA LEU A 96 -3.13 -0.46 -3.00
C LEU A 96 -3.25 0.49 -4.18
N ALA A 97 -2.39 0.33 -5.19
CA ALA A 97 -2.18 1.34 -6.22
C ALA A 97 -1.90 0.69 -7.59
N PRO A 98 -2.08 1.41 -8.71
CA PRO A 98 -1.74 0.90 -10.03
C PRO A 98 -0.30 0.40 -10.15
N GLU A 99 0.65 0.98 -9.43
CA GLU A 99 2.08 0.63 -9.50
C GLU A 99 2.45 -0.56 -8.60
N GLY A 100 1.50 -1.06 -7.82
CA GLY A 100 1.70 -2.16 -6.88
C GLY A 100 0.51 -3.12 -6.87
N ALA A 101 0.30 -3.76 -5.73
CA ALA A 101 -0.84 -4.63 -5.50
C ALA A 101 -2.15 -3.81 -5.49
N PHE A 102 -3.23 -4.44 -5.93
CA PHE A 102 -4.57 -3.87 -5.92
C PHE A 102 -5.62 -4.94 -5.65
N ILE A 103 -6.84 -4.54 -5.33
CA ILE A 103 -7.94 -5.51 -5.20
C ILE A 103 -8.60 -5.68 -6.56
N ARG A 104 -8.52 -6.87 -7.15
CA ARG A 104 -9.29 -7.22 -8.34
C ARG A 104 -10.66 -7.74 -7.93
N LEU A 105 -11.71 -7.00 -8.30
CA LEU A 105 -13.09 -7.44 -8.18
C LEU A 105 -13.55 -8.04 -9.50
N GLU A 106 -14.00 -9.29 -9.47
CA GLU A 106 -14.55 -9.99 -10.64
C GLU A 106 -16.06 -10.16 -10.47
N GLY A 107 -16.81 -9.97 -11.56
CA GLY A 107 -18.25 -10.15 -11.49
C GLY A 107 -18.98 -9.04 -10.76
N VAL A 108 -18.56 -7.78 -10.93
CA VAL A 108 -19.22 -6.64 -10.30
C VAL A 108 -20.62 -6.47 -10.90
N GLY A 109 -21.65 -6.69 -10.08
CA GLY A 109 -23.04 -6.56 -10.50
C GLY A 109 -23.49 -5.11 -10.64
N GLY A 110 -24.50 -4.87 -11.48
CA GLY A 110 -25.07 -3.54 -11.75
C GLY A 110 -24.24 -2.73 -12.75
N ALA A 111 -24.73 -1.53 -13.11
CA ALA A 111 -24.04 -0.66 -14.07
C ALA A 111 -22.73 -0.10 -13.51
N LEU A 112 -21.67 -0.09 -14.32
CA LEU A 112 -20.38 0.53 -14.03
C LEU A 112 -20.40 2.00 -14.45
N THR A 113 -21.11 2.83 -13.69
CA THR A 113 -21.24 4.27 -13.93
C THR A 113 -20.34 5.05 -12.98
N GLU A 114 -19.60 6.03 -13.51
CA GLU A 114 -18.74 6.91 -12.70
C GLU A 114 -19.53 7.55 -11.55
N GLY A 115 -18.88 7.72 -10.40
CA GLY A 115 -19.47 8.20 -9.15
C GLY A 115 -20.22 7.14 -8.34
N ARG A 116 -20.45 5.93 -8.88
CA ARG A 116 -21.08 4.83 -8.13
C ARG A 116 -20.17 4.37 -6.99
N LEU A 117 -20.71 4.27 -5.79
CA LEU A 117 -19.98 3.71 -4.64
C LEU A 117 -20.06 2.18 -4.59
N ILE A 118 -18.90 1.52 -4.53
CA ILE A 118 -18.74 0.08 -4.35
C ILE A 118 -18.29 -0.17 -2.89
N PRO A 119 -19.06 -0.89 -2.06
CA PRO A 119 -18.64 -1.23 -0.71
C PRO A 119 -17.50 -2.27 -0.74
N ILE A 120 -16.44 -2.01 0.02
CA ILE A 120 -15.27 -2.86 0.15
C ILE A 120 -15.02 -3.15 1.62
N THR A 121 -14.69 -4.39 1.94
CA THR A 121 -14.19 -4.78 3.25
C THR A 121 -12.80 -5.36 3.10
N LEU A 122 -11.84 -4.84 3.86
CA LEU A 122 -10.54 -5.45 4.06
C LEU A 122 -10.50 -6.15 5.41
N ARG A 123 -9.90 -7.34 5.44
CA ARG A 123 -9.61 -8.07 6.67
C ARG A 123 -8.12 -8.00 6.95
N PHE A 124 -7.79 -7.42 8.09
CA PHE A 124 -6.46 -7.39 8.67
C PHE A 124 -6.27 -8.56 9.64
N GLU A 125 -5.03 -8.97 9.88
CA GLU A 125 -4.70 -10.06 10.79
C GLU A 125 -4.96 -9.65 12.25
N GLN A 126 -4.55 -8.44 12.64
CA GLN A 126 -4.76 -7.90 13.99
C GLN A 126 -5.86 -6.83 14.03
N GLY A 127 -5.92 -5.95 13.02
CA GLY A 127 -6.87 -4.84 12.90
C GLY A 127 -8.31 -5.24 12.58
N GLY A 128 -8.58 -6.53 12.35
CA GLY A 128 -9.92 -7.05 12.08
C GLY A 128 -10.49 -6.60 10.74
N GLU A 129 -11.82 -6.52 10.63
CA GLU A 129 -12.48 -6.09 9.39
C GLU A 129 -12.73 -4.57 9.37
N ILE A 130 -12.22 -3.91 8.33
CA ILE A 130 -12.43 -2.48 8.10
C ILE A 130 -13.19 -2.31 6.78
N ASN A 131 -14.25 -1.49 6.82
CA ASN A 131 -15.12 -1.23 5.69
C ASN A 131 -14.86 0.17 5.11
N THR A 132 -14.86 0.26 3.78
CA THR A 132 -14.83 1.53 3.07
C THR A 132 -15.73 1.47 1.83
N ARG A 133 -15.86 2.59 1.12
CA ARG A 133 -16.61 2.71 -0.13
C ARG A 133 -15.69 3.28 -1.18
N ALA A 134 -15.46 2.51 -2.24
CA ALA A 134 -14.68 2.94 -3.37
C ALA A 134 -15.57 3.64 -4.40
N GLU A 135 -15.22 4.85 -4.80
CA GLU A 135 -15.93 5.57 -5.86
C GLU A 135 -15.50 5.02 -7.22
N LEU A 136 -16.47 4.66 -8.07
CA LEU A 136 -16.18 4.22 -9.42
C LEU A 136 -15.70 5.42 -10.25
N VAL A 137 -14.49 5.31 -10.80
CA VAL A 137 -13.86 6.34 -11.63
C VAL A 137 -13.68 5.85 -13.06
N ALA A 138 -13.04 6.68 -13.89
CA ALA A 138 -12.72 6.33 -15.27
C ALA A 138 -11.92 5.01 -15.36
N PRO A 139 -12.06 4.26 -16.47
CA PRO A 139 -11.32 3.02 -16.66
C PRO A 139 -9.80 3.20 -16.63
N VAL A 140 -9.10 2.21 -16.08
CA VAL A 140 -7.64 2.12 -16.07
C VAL A 140 -7.17 1.17 -17.18
N ALA A 141 -6.06 1.50 -17.82
CA ALA A 141 -5.42 0.63 -18.80
C ALA A 141 -4.79 -0.59 -18.10
N ALA A 142 -4.96 -1.79 -18.67
CA ALA A 142 -4.26 -2.97 -18.19
C ALA A 142 -2.74 -2.87 -18.45
N GLY A 143 -2.39 -2.43 -19.66
CA GLY A 143 -1.02 -2.20 -20.14
C GLY A 143 -0.12 -3.43 -20.15
N ASP A 144 1.17 -3.19 -20.40
CA ASP A 144 2.19 -4.23 -20.58
C ASP A 144 2.93 -4.65 -19.29
N ALA A 145 2.77 -3.95 -18.16
CA ALA A 145 3.56 -4.17 -16.93
C ALA A 145 3.56 -5.64 -16.45
N ALA A 146 2.40 -6.30 -16.46
CA ALA A 146 2.27 -7.71 -16.06
C ALA A 146 3.10 -8.66 -16.94
N THR A 147 3.28 -8.35 -18.24
CA THR A 147 4.11 -9.13 -19.16
C THR A 147 5.59 -9.12 -18.75
N PHE A 148 6.02 -8.10 -17.99
CA PHE A 148 7.36 -7.97 -17.43
C PHE A 148 7.49 -8.50 -16.00
N GLY A 149 6.45 -9.14 -15.45
CA GLY A 149 6.46 -9.66 -14.07
C GLY A 149 6.44 -8.56 -13.00
N LEU A 150 5.89 -7.39 -13.33
CA LEU A 150 5.60 -6.32 -12.38
C LEU A 150 4.20 -6.53 -11.78
N PRO A 151 3.99 -6.21 -10.49
CA PRO A 151 2.74 -6.48 -9.78
C PRO A 151 1.58 -5.53 -10.16
N GLY A 152 1.89 -4.42 -10.83
CA GLY A 152 0.97 -3.34 -11.15
C GLY A 152 0.26 -3.44 -12.51
N LEU A 153 -0.55 -2.43 -12.79
CA LEU A 153 -1.23 -2.14 -14.05
C LEU A 153 -0.50 -1.01 -14.80
N GLY A 154 -0.76 -0.92 -16.09
CA GLY A 154 -0.27 0.16 -16.94
C GLY A 154 0.88 -0.26 -17.85
N ASP A 155 1.29 0.68 -18.69
CA ASP A 155 2.36 0.47 -19.66
C ASP A 155 3.74 0.65 -19.05
N VAL A 156 4.76 0.23 -19.80
CA VAL A 156 6.16 0.37 -19.44
C VAL A 156 6.87 1.34 -20.39
N HIS A 157 7.97 1.92 -19.93
CA HIS A 157 8.88 2.66 -20.79
C HIS A 157 10.02 1.74 -21.23
N ARG A 158 10.03 1.35 -22.50
CA ARG A 158 11.13 0.58 -23.08
C ARG A 158 12.23 1.54 -23.49
N VAL A 159 13.40 1.40 -22.86
CA VAL A 159 14.57 2.24 -23.12
C VAL A 159 15.02 2.07 -24.58
N ALA A 160 15.01 3.18 -25.33
CA ALA A 160 15.38 3.20 -26.74
C ALA A 160 16.90 3.27 -26.93
N ALA A 161 17.35 2.96 -28.16
CA ALA A 161 18.76 3.14 -28.51
C ALA A 161 19.16 4.62 -28.41
N GLY A 162 20.19 4.91 -27.61
CA GLY A 162 20.68 6.28 -27.37
C GLY A 162 20.13 6.94 -26.10
N GLU A 163 19.20 6.30 -25.39
CA GLU A 163 18.82 6.70 -24.04
C GLU A 163 19.81 6.14 -23.00
N PRO A 164 19.95 6.77 -21.82
CA PRO A 164 20.62 6.18 -20.67
C PRO A 164 20.04 4.80 -20.35
N PHE A 165 20.86 3.89 -19.82
CA PHE A 165 20.40 2.57 -19.37
C PHE A 165 20.39 2.52 -17.83
N PRO A 166 19.28 2.95 -17.17
CA PRO A 166 19.17 2.94 -15.72
C PRO A 166 19.54 1.59 -15.12
N GLN A 167 20.32 1.66 -14.04
CA GLN A 167 20.67 0.51 -13.21
C GLN A 167 20.28 0.80 -11.77
N LEU A 168 19.97 -0.27 -11.04
CA LEU A 168 19.55 -0.19 -9.65
C LEU A 168 20.16 -1.34 -8.86
N ALA A 169 20.75 -1.01 -7.72
CA ALA A 169 21.07 -1.94 -6.65
C ALA A 169 20.39 -1.50 -5.36
N LEU A 170 20.00 -2.49 -4.55
CA LEU A 170 19.24 -2.33 -3.32
C LEU A 170 20.03 -2.91 -2.14
N GLN A 171 20.16 -2.15 -1.08
CA GLN A 171 20.65 -2.61 0.22
C GLN A 171 19.57 -2.36 1.27
N VAL A 172 19.34 -3.36 2.13
CA VAL A 172 18.39 -3.27 3.24
C VAL A 172 19.11 -3.72 4.51
N ARG A 173 18.99 -2.93 5.58
CA ARG A 173 19.62 -3.21 6.88
C ARG A 173 18.60 -3.04 8.00
N PRO A 174 18.63 -3.90 9.04
CA PRO A 174 17.83 -3.66 10.24
C PRO A 174 18.32 -2.39 10.97
N ASP A 175 17.38 -1.64 11.53
CA ASP A 175 17.59 -0.43 12.33
C ASP A 175 16.69 -0.45 13.57
N GLY A 176 17.11 -1.20 14.59
CA GLY A 176 16.24 -1.53 15.72
C GLY A 176 15.13 -2.49 15.29
N ASP A 177 13.88 -2.12 15.53
CA ASP A 177 12.70 -2.84 15.04
C ASP A 177 12.33 -2.43 13.60
N ASP A 178 12.87 -1.30 13.13
CA ASP A 178 12.66 -0.74 11.78
C ASP A 178 13.73 -1.25 10.79
N TRP A 179 13.65 -0.77 9.54
CA TRP A 179 14.57 -1.11 8.46
C TRP A 179 14.98 0.12 7.68
N THR A 180 16.26 0.20 7.36
CA THR A 180 16.83 1.21 6.47
C THR A 180 17.01 0.62 5.07
N VAL A 181 16.57 1.37 4.07
CA VAL A 181 16.69 1.06 2.64
C VAL A 181 17.63 2.06 1.99
N GLU A 182 18.63 1.56 1.27
CA GLU A 182 19.57 2.37 0.49
C GLU A 182 19.58 1.88 -0.97
N LEU A 183 19.46 2.82 -1.90
CA LEU A 183 19.48 2.58 -3.34
C LEU A 183 20.80 3.09 -3.92
N GLN A 184 21.36 2.33 -4.85
CA GLN A 184 22.46 2.78 -5.68
C GLN A 184 22.00 2.74 -7.12
N THR A 185 21.99 3.91 -7.77
CA THR A 185 21.59 4.04 -9.17
C THR A 185 22.77 4.43 -10.06
N ALA A 186 22.72 4.01 -11.32
CA ALA A 186 23.61 4.49 -12.38
C ALA A 186 22.78 4.81 -13.62
N GLU A 187 23.21 5.79 -14.42
CA GLU A 187 22.46 6.26 -15.61
C GLU A 187 21.01 6.66 -15.29
N PHE A 188 20.78 7.10 -14.04
CA PHE A 188 19.48 7.49 -13.52
C PHE A 188 19.62 8.62 -12.50
N THR A 189 18.75 9.62 -12.62
CA THR A 189 18.67 10.77 -11.72
C THR A 189 17.27 10.87 -11.15
N PHE A 190 17.14 10.99 -9.83
CA PHE A 190 15.84 11.22 -9.21
C PHE A 190 15.28 12.58 -9.62
N GLY A 191 14.04 12.58 -10.11
CA GLY A 191 13.27 13.76 -10.46
C GLY A 191 12.63 14.43 -9.24
N PRO A 192 12.03 15.62 -9.42
CA PRO A 192 11.27 16.28 -8.37
C PRO A 192 9.98 15.53 -8.02
N ASP A 193 9.50 15.71 -6.78
CA ASP A 193 8.17 15.26 -6.33
C ASP A 193 7.10 16.30 -6.71
N ASP A 194 6.86 16.47 -8.02
CA ASP A 194 5.87 17.44 -8.53
C ASP A 194 4.78 16.83 -9.43
N GLY A 195 4.76 15.50 -9.58
CA GLY A 195 3.70 14.72 -10.23
C GLY A 195 4.07 14.21 -11.63
N ASP A 196 3.05 14.01 -12.48
CA ASP A 196 3.15 13.44 -13.84
C ASP A 196 3.87 14.40 -14.82
N GLY A 197 5.14 14.63 -14.58
CA GLY A 197 6.03 15.37 -15.46
C GLY A 197 6.18 14.67 -16.81
N ALA A 198 6.50 15.44 -17.85
CA ALA A 198 6.85 14.83 -19.13
C ALA A 198 8.11 13.97 -18.94
N HIS A 199 8.08 12.74 -19.45
CA HIS A 199 9.22 11.84 -19.36
C HIS A 199 10.51 12.47 -19.91
N VAL A 200 11.53 12.52 -19.06
CA VAL A 200 12.90 12.81 -19.46
C VAL A 200 13.74 11.51 -19.37
N PRO A 201 14.51 11.15 -20.41
CA PRO A 201 15.28 9.91 -20.40
C PRO A 201 16.29 9.85 -19.25
N GLY A 202 16.28 8.75 -18.49
CA GLY A 202 17.16 8.57 -17.35
C GLY A 202 16.74 9.35 -16.09
N THR A 203 15.52 9.89 -16.05
CA THR A 203 14.97 10.53 -14.85
C THR A 203 13.67 9.89 -14.39
N GLY A 204 13.30 10.14 -13.14
CA GLY A 204 12.05 9.65 -12.57
C GLY A 204 12.16 9.40 -11.07
N HIS A 205 11.42 8.42 -10.57
CA HIS A 205 11.41 8.04 -9.16
C HIS A 205 11.52 6.53 -9.01
N ALA A 206 11.72 6.05 -7.78
CA ALA A 206 11.70 4.63 -7.48
C ALA A 206 10.41 4.26 -6.74
N VAL A 207 9.76 3.19 -7.15
CA VAL A 207 8.54 2.67 -6.50
C VAL A 207 8.95 1.56 -5.53
N LEU A 208 8.78 1.79 -4.24
CA LEU A 208 9.10 0.85 -3.16
C LEU A 208 7.86 0.05 -2.76
N THR A 209 7.92 -1.27 -2.92
CA THR A 209 6.81 -2.18 -2.55
C THR A 209 7.27 -3.25 -1.58
N LEU A 210 6.39 -3.65 -0.67
CA LEU A 210 6.61 -4.75 0.28
C LEU A 210 5.52 -5.81 0.12
N GLY A 211 5.91 -7.01 -0.30
CA GLY A 211 4.96 -8.09 -0.64
C GLY A 211 3.98 -7.71 -1.75
N GLY A 212 4.31 -6.69 -2.55
CA GLY A 212 3.44 -6.09 -3.57
C GLY A 212 2.74 -4.81 -3.13
N LEU A 213 2.55 -4.56 -1.83
CA LEU A 213 1.91 -3.35 -1.33
C LEU A 213 2.82 -2.13 -1.55
N LEU A 214 2.30 -1.03 -2.10
CA LEU A 214 3.07 0.21 -2.28
C LEU A 214 3.33 0.84 -0.92
N LEU A 215 4.60 1.06 -0.58
CA LEU A 215 4.98 1.80 0.62
C LEU A 215 5.22 3.27 0.30
N GLU A 216 6.05 3.54 -0.71
CA GLU A 216 6.48 4.91 -1.00
C GLU A 216 6.95 5.05 -2.45
N ARG A 217 6.75 6.25 -3.01
CA ARG A 217 7.46 6.70 -4.21
C ARG A 217 8.68 7.50 -3.75
N LEU A 218 9.86 7.02 -4.03
CA LEU A 218 11.12 7.57 -3.58
C LEU A 218 11.71 8.51 -4.63
N PHE A 219 11.86 9.78 -4.24
CA PHE A 219 12.54 10.82 -5.01
C PHE A 219 13.97 11.06 -4.50
N GLU A 220 14.43 10.19 -3.60
CA GLU A 220 15.77 10.17 -3.02
C GLU A 220 16.24 8.70 -2.89
N PRO A 221 17.56 8.43 -2.79
CA PRO A 221 18.10 7.07 -2.79
C PRO A 221 17.99 6.36 -1.44
N SER A 222 17.12 6.78 -0.53
CA SER A 222 16.98 6.17 0.78
C SER A 222 15.55 6.22 1.30
N ALA A 223 15.18 5.23 2.09
CA ALA A 223 13.89 5.18 2.77
C ALA A 223 14.01 4.48 4.13
N ARG A 224 12.98 4.60 4.95
CA ARG A 224 12.84 3.86 6.20
C ARG A 224 11.52 3.12 6.20
N ILE A 225 11.54 1.87 6.65
CA ILE A 225 10.35 1.03 6.78
C ILE A 225 10.19 0.72 8.27
N GLY A 226 8.99 0.93 8.81
CA GLY A 226 8.70 0.60 10.20
C GLY A 226 8.79 -0.90 10.49
N ALA A 227 8.55 -1.27 11.74
CA ALA A 227 8.48 -2.66 12.16
C ALA A 227 7.56 -3.50 11.25
N LEU A 228 7.99 -4.72 10.93
CA LEU A 228 7.30 -5.62 10.02
C LEU A 228 6.60 -6.75 10.79
N PRO A 229 5.47 -7.27 10.28
CA PRO A 229 4.86 -8.46 10.87
C PRO A 229 5.85 -9.64 10.79
N PRO A 230 5.85 -10.60 11.74
CA PRO A 230 6.78 -11.72 11.69
C PRO A 230 6.71 -12.52 10.38
N GLY A 231 7.85 -13.04 9.94
CA GLY A 231 7.98 -13.86 8.73
C GLY A 231 8.91 -13.27 7.67
N THR A 232 8.89 -13.89 6.49
CA THR A 232 9.71 -13.48 5.34
C THR A 232 8.91 -12.57 4.42
N HIS A 233 9.50 -11.44 4.04
CA HIS A 233 8.89 -10.48 3.12
C HIS A 233 9.81 -10.18 1.95
N GLU A 234 9.24 -10.03 0.76
CA GLU A 234 9.95 -9.48 -0.41
C GLU A 234 9.79 -7.97 -0.41
N LEU A 235 10.92 -7.25 -0.33
CA LEU A 235 10.99 -5.85 -0.69
C LEU A 235 11.39 -5.75 -2.15
N ARG A 236 10.68 -4.94 -2.94
CA ARG A 236 10.99 -4.68 -4.33
C ARG A 236 11.03 -3.18 -4.59
N VAL A 237 12.03 -2.77 -5.35
CA VAL A 237 12.17 -1.40 -5.86
C VAL A 237 12.18 -1.44 -7.37
N THR A 238 11.39 -0.57 -8.00
CA THR A 238 11.30 -0.43 -9.47
C THR A 238 11.58 1.01 -9.88
N LEU A 239 12.55 1.23 -10.76
CA LEU A 239 12.74 2.57 -11.34
C LEU A 239 11.62 2.87 -12.34
N THR A 240 11.03 4.04 -12.20
CA THR A 240 9.84 4.48 -12.92
C THR A 240 10.09 5.87 -13.49
N THR A 241 9.61 6.14 -14.70
CA THR A 241 9.71 7.45 -15.35
C THR A 241 8.90 8.52 -14.60
N ASP A 242 9.15 9.79 -14.92
CA ASP A 242 8.37 10.92 -14.39
C ASP A 242 6.87 10.82 -14.72
N ASP A 243 6.50 10.14 -15.81
CA ASP A 243 5.11 9.89 -16.20
C ASP A 243 4.56 8.52 -15.74
N GLY A 244 5.20 7.91 -14.73
CA GLY A 244 4.64 6.76 -14.01
C GLY A 244 4.82 5.40 -14.69
N ARG A 245 5.66 5.29 -15.73
CA ARG A 245 5.89 4.04 -16.46
C ARG A 245 7.17 3.34 -15.98
N PRO A 246 7.14 2.07 -15.57
CA PRO A 246 8.34 1.33 -15.18
C PRO A 246 9.37 1.29 -16.32
N TYR A 247 10.63 1.53 -16.00
CA TYR A 247 11.72 1.39 -16.97
C TYR A 247 11.96 -0.08 -17.32
N VAL A 248 12.14 -0.36 -18.61
CA VAL A 248 12.50 -1.67 -19.16
C VAL A 248 13.72 -1.53 -20.07
N VAL A 249 14.81 -2.21 -19.72
CA VAL A 249 16.02 -2.31 -20.54
C VAL A 249 16.03 -3.68 -21.23
N GLY A 250 15.87 -3.67 -22.55
CA GLY A 250 15.70 -4.89 -23.35
C GLY A 250 14.41 -5.62 -23.00
N ALA A 251 14.51 -6.75 -22.29
CA ALA A 251 13.38 -7.56 -21.84
C ALA A 251 13.20 -7.55 -20.31
N ALA A 252 14.04 -6.82 -19.57
CA ALA A 252 14.04 -6.83 -18.11
C ALA A 252 13.58 -5.46 -17.56
N PRO A 253 12.63 -5.43 -16.62
CA PRO A 253 12.34 -4.20 -15.90
C PRO A 253 13.51 -3.84 -14.98
N VAL A 254 13.76 -2.54 -14.81
CA VAL A 254 14.85 -2.05 -13.93
C VAL A 254 14.37 -2.14 -12.48
N THR A 255 14.59 -3.31 -11.89
CA THR A 255 14.10 -3.68 -10.56
C THR A 255 15.20 -4.29 -9.72
N ALA A 256 15.11 -4.11 -8.40
CA ALA A 256 15.94 -4.81 -7.41
C ALA A 256 15.04 -5.37 -6.30
N THR A 257 15.36 -6.56 -5.80
CA THR A 257 14.61 -7.23 -4.73
C THR A 257 15.51 -7.62 -3.57
N ALA A 258 14.96 -7.60 -2.36
CA ALA A 258 15.60 -8.07 -1.15
C ALA A 258 14.61 -8.90 -0.33
N ARG A 259 15.10 -9.92 0.36
CA ARG A 259 14.31 -10.67 1.34
C ARG A 259 14.60 -10.16 2.73
N ILE A 260 13.54 -9.84 3.47
CA ILE A 260 13.60 -9.38 4.85
C ILE A 260 13.03 -10.49 5.73
N GLU A 261 13.76 -10.87 6.77
CA GLU A 261 13.28 -11.80 7.81
C GLU A 261 12.98 -11.02 9.08
N ALA A 262 11.70 -10.82 9.36
CA ALA A 262 11.22 -10.19 10.59
C ALA A 262 10.88 -11.26 11.63
N ARG A 263 11.26 -11.02 12.88
CA ARG A 263 11.07 -11.97 13.99
C ARG A 263 9.93 -11.55 14.89
#